data_AF-A0A947HS78-F1
#
_entry.id   AF-A0A947HS78-F1
#
_cell.length_a   1.000
_cell.length_b   1.000
_cell.length_c   1.000
_cell.angle_alpha   90.00
_cell.angle_beta   90.00
_cell.angle_gamma   90.00
#
_symmetry.space_group_name_H-M   'P 1'
#
loop_
_entity.id
_entity.type
_entity.pdbx_description
1 polymer ?
#
loop_
_entity_poly.entity_id
_entity_poly.type
_entity_poly.pdbx_seq_one_letter_code
_entity_poly.pdbx_strand_id
1 'polypeptide(L)'
;MPKLNFSRPHTLSPADAKTKVLALVEDFKSQYSHLLNKVTWATDGMSATAEGRGFTSKFKVDSKTVTVEIDLSLLATPLKGKIETRVNDRLDAAFSKS
;
A
#
# COMPACT_ATOMS: atom_id res chain seq x y z
N MET A 1 -5.63 12.01 13.21
CA MET A 1 -4.50 11.27 12.59
C MET A 1 -4.44 11.70 11.14
N PRO A 2 -3.30 12.20 10.63
CA PRO A 2 -3.19 12.52 9.21
C PRO A 2 -3.34 11.25 8.38
N LYS A 3 -4.34 11.26 7.50
CA LYS A 3 -4.64 10.16 6.58
C LYS A 3 -4.12 10.52 5.20
N LEU A 4 -3.35 9.61 4.62
CA LEU A 4 -2.95 9.63 3.22
C LEU A 4 -3.82 8.63 2.46
N ASN A 5 -4.26 8.99 1.26
CA ASN A 5 -5.01 8.10 0.39
C ASN A 5 -4.47 8.23 -1.04
N PHE A 6 -4.10 7.11 -1.61
CA PHE A 6 -3.59 6.99 -2.96
C PHE A 6 -4.49 6.05 -3.75
N SER A 7 -4.84 6.44 -4.96
CA SER A 7 -5.61 5.59 -5.87
C SER A 7 -5.00 5.68 -7.27
N ARG A 8 -4.96 4.53 -7.97
CA ARG A 8 -4.53 4.45 -9.36
C ARG A 8 -5.45 3.51 -10.15
N PRO A 9 -5.96 3.94 -11.32
CA PRO A 9 -6.65 3.05 -12.22
C PRO A 9 -5.67 2.05 -12.85
N HIS A 10 -6.18 0.88 -13.25
CA HIS A 10 -5.46 -0.12 -14.03
C HIS A 10 -6.41 -0.92 -14.92
N THR A 11 -5.89 -1.51 -15.99
CA THR A 11 -6.65 -2.40 -16.91
C THR A 11 -6.37 -3.89 -16.69
N LEU A 12 -5.56 -4.22 -15.67
CA LEU A 12 -5.11 -5.58 -15.38
C LEU A 12 -6.25 -6.56 -15.15
N SER A 13 -6.02 -7.83 -15.52
CA SER A 13 -6.89 -8.93 -15.13
C SER A 13 -6.90 -9.10 -13.60
N PRO A 14 -7.95 -9.69 -13.01
CA PRO A 14 -8.00 -9.93 -11.57
C PRO A 14 -6.79 -10.72 -11.04
N ALA A 15 -6.28 -11.69 -11.80
CA ALA A 15 -5.13 -12.49 -11.41
C ALA A 15 -3.83 -11.67 -11.40
N ASP A 16 -3.63 -10.83 -12.42
CA ASP A 16 -2.46 -9.96 -12.50
C ASP A 16 -2.51 -8.85 -11.45
N ALA A 17 -3.69 -8.26 -11.25
CA ALA A 17 -3.93 -7.25 -10.22
C ALA A 17 -3.63 -7.80 -8.81
N LYS A 18 -4.06 -9.04 -8.53
CA LYS A 18 -3.72 -9.76 -7.30
C LYS A 18 -2.20 -9.97 -7.15
N THR A 19 -1.54 -10.39 -8.22
CA THR A 19 -0.09 -10.61 -8.21
C THR A 19 0.67 -9.31 -7.96
N LYS A 20 0.23 -8.21 -8.56
CA LYS A 20 0.81 -6.87 -8.37
C LYS A 20 0.61 -6.35 -6.95
N VAL A 21 -0.58 -6.52 -6.36
CA VAL A 21 -0.82 -6.08 -4.97
C VAL A 21 -0.02 -6.92 -3.98
N LEU A 22 0.15 -8.23 -4.21
CA LEU A 22 1.03 -9.09 -3.41
C LEU A 22 2.47 -8.59 -3.45
N ALA A 23 3.00 -8.32 -4.64
CA ALA A 23 4.36 -7.76 -4.79
C ALA A 23 4.50 -6.40 -4.10
N LEU A 24 3.50 -5.51 -4.22
CA LEU A 24 3.49 -4.20 -3.57
C LEU A 24 3.57 -4.32 -2.04
N VAL A 25 2.83 -5.24 -1.45
CA VAL A 25 2.81 -5.47 0.00
C VAL A 25 4.12 -6.12 0.47
N GLU A 26 4.70 -7.05 -0.28
CA GLU A 26 6.00 -7.64 0.07
C GLU A 26 7.15 -6.62 -0.04
N ASP A 27 7.13 -5.76 -1.07
CA ASP A 27 8.06 -4.63 -1.19
C ASP A 27 7.95 -3.67 0.00
N PHE A 28 6.72 -3.40 0.44
CA PHE A 28 6.44 -2.58 1.62
C PHE A 28 6.99 -3.24 2.89
N LYS A 29 6.73 -4.53 3.09
CA LYS A 29 7.26 -5.31 4.22
C LYS A 29 8.77 -5.29 4.26
N SER A 30 9.43 -5.46 3.12
CA SER A 30 10.89 -5.43 3.02
C SER A 30 11.46 -4.08 3.44
N GLN A 31 10.93 -2.98 2.89
CA GLN A 31 11.40 -1.62 3.15
C GLN A 31 11.13 -1.15 4.59
N TYR A 32 10.00 -1.53 5.16
CA TYR A 32 9.56 -1.08 6.48
C TYR A 32 9.60 -2.16 7.55
N SER A 33 10.34 -3.26 7.31
CA SER A 33 10.44 -4.41 8.21
C SER A 33 10.76 -4.02 9.66
N HIS A 34 11.67 -3.07 9.85
CA HIS A 34 12.06 -2.53 11.16
C HIS A 34 10.95 -1.77 11.91
N LEU A 35 9.89 -1.34 11.21
CA LEU A 35 8.72 -0.67 11.79
C LEU A 35 7.48 -1.57 11.76
N LEU A 36 7.49 -2.65 10.99
CA LEU A 36 6.32 -3.48 10.72
C LEU A 36 6.07 -4.45 11.88
N ASN A 37 4.87 -4.44 12.43
CA ASN A 37 4.46 -5.36 13.49
C ASN A 37 3.69 -6.55 12.92
N LYS A 38 2.76 -6.27 11.99
CA LYS A 38 1.84 -7.29 11.47
C LYS A 38 1.39 -6.94 10.06
N VAL A 39 1.22 -7.98 9.22
CA VAL A 39 0.47 -7.89 7.97
C VAL A 39 -0.63 -8.93 7.97
N THR A 40 -1.85 -8.49 7.68
CA THR A 40 -3.04 -9.34 7.61
C THR A 40 -3.61 -9.24 6.22
N TRP A 41 -3.76 -10.38 5.55
CA TRP A 41 -4.42 -10.48 4.25
C TRP A 41 -5.90 -10.82 4.42
N ALA A 42 -6.74 -10.28 3.55
CA ALA A 42 -8.11 -10.75 3.40
C ALA A 42 -8.12 -12.13 2.69
N THR A 43 -9.19 -12.91 2.92
CA THR A 43 -9.32 -14.28 2.38
C THR A 43 -9.25 -14.33 0.85
N ASP A 44 -9.69 -13.27 0.17
CA ASP A 44 -9.62 -13.14 -1.30
C ASP A 44 -8.21 -12.84 -1.82
N GLY A 45 -7.29 -12.39 -0.95
CA GLY A 45 -5.95 -11.92 -1.29
C GLY A 45 -5.92 -10.62 -2.10
N MET A 46 -7.03 -9.89 -2.15
CA MET A 46 -7.16 -8.61 -2.87
C MET A 46 -6.99 -7.40 -1.94
N SER A 47 -6.96 -7.64 -0.62
CA SER A 47 -6.73 -6.60 0.36
C SER A 47 -5.73 -7.06 1.42
N ALA A 48 -4.90 -6.14 1.89
CA ALA A 48 -3.99 -6.35 3.00
C ALA A 48 -3.99 -5.14 3.93
N THR A 49 -3.87 -5.40 5.23
CA THR A 49 -3.61 -4.37 6.23
C THR A 49 -2.23 -4.61 6.83
N ALA A 50 -1.35 -3.61 6.75
CA ALA A 50 -0.04 -3.59 7.35
C ALA A 50 -0.02 -2.61 8.53
N GLU A 51 0.26 -3.12 9.73
CA GLU A 51 0.34 -2.32 10.95
C GLU A 51 1.79 -2.26 11.41
N GLY A 52 2.24 -1.06 11.76
CA GLY A 52 3.59 -0.82 12.22
C GLY A 52 3.67 0.24 13.31
N ARG A 53 4.87 0.42 13.85
CA ARG A 53 5.16 1.43 14.85
C ARG A 53 4.97 2.82 14.22
N GLY A 54 3.83 3.41 14.52
CA GLY A 54 3.49 4.77 14.13
C GLY A 54 2.76 4.89 12.80
N PHE A 55 2.29 3.78 12.21
CA PHE A 55 1.42 3.81 11.04
C PHE A 55 0.52 2.57 10.92
N THR A 56 -0.59 2.73 10.21
CA THR A 56 -1.42 1.63 9.68
C THR A 56 -1.62 1.88 8.19
N SER A 57 -1.37 0.88 7.35
CA SER A 57 -1.55 0.96 5.90
C SER A 57 -2.55 -0.09 5.44
N LYS A 58 -3.48 0.28 4.56
CA LYS A 58 -4.44 -0.62 3.94
C LYS A 58 -4.25 -0.60 2.43
N PHE A 59 -3.94 -1.75 1.87
CA PHE A 59 -3.82 -2.00 0.45
C PHE A 59 -5.09 -2.71 -0.02
N LYS A 60 -5.66 -2.24 -1.12
CA LYS A 60 -6.81 -2.88 -1.76
C LYS A 60 -6.65 -2.79 -3.26
N VAL A 61 -6.88 -3.89 -3.95
CA VAL A 61 -7.03 -3.91 -5.40
C VAL A 61 -8.44 -4.37 -5.74
N ASP A 62 -9.08 -3.66 -6.66
CA ASP A 62 -10.35 -4.05 -7.26
C ASP A 62 -10.18 -4.31 -8.76
N SER A 63 -11.28 -4.42 -9.50
CA SER A 63 -11.21 -4.77 -10.93
C SER A 63 -10.61 -3.67 -11.81
N LYS A 64 -10.57 -2.42 -11.34
CA LYS A 64 -10.15 -1.26 -12.14
C LYS A 64 -9.19 -0.34 -11.40
N THR A 65 -8.97 -0.55 -10.11
CA THR A 65 -8.33 0.43 -9.24
C THR A 65 -7.54 -0.28 -8.14
N VAL A 66 -6.35 0.25 -7.87
CA VAL A 66 -5.61 -0.02 -6.64
C VAL A 66 -5.71 1.18 -5.72
N THR A 67 -5.90 0.92 -4.42
CA THR A 67 -5.99 1.93 -3.37
C THR A 67 -5.02 1.59 -2.24
N VAL A 68 -4.31 2.61 -1.76
CA VAL A 68 -3.44 2.54 -0.57
C VAL A 68 -3.84 3.66 0.38
N GLU A 69 -4.31 3.29 1.56
CA GLU A 69 -4.61 4.22 2.65
C GLU A 69 -3.54 4.10 3.72
N ILE A 70 -2.98 5.21 4.19
CA ILE A 70 -1.98 5.21 5.27
C ILE A 70 -2.42 6.19 6.35
N ASP A 71 -2.68 5.65 7.53
CA ASP A 71 -2.92 6.40 8.75
C ASP A 71 -1.60 6.54 9.50
N LEU A 72 -1.11 7.77 9.64
CA LEU A 72 0.10 8.06 10.39
C LEU A 72 -0.23 8.48 11.82
N SER A 73 0.54 7.97 12.77
CA SER A 73 0.55 8.52 14.13
C SER A 73 1.09 9.94 14.14
N LEU A 74 0.77 10.71 15.18
CA LEU A 74 1.24 12.10 15.30
C LEU A 74 2.77 12.20 15.27
N LEU A 75 3.47 11.21 15.81
CA LEU A 75 4.94 11.14 15.81
C LEU A 75 5.54 10.92 14.41
N ALA A 76 4.80 10.28 13.51
CA ALA A 76 5.25 10.00 12.13
C ALA A 76 4.89 11.11 11.13
N THR A 77 4.12 12.11 11.55
CA THR A 77 3.66 13.23 10.70
C THR A 77 4.78 13.98 9.97
N PRO A 78 5.96 14.26 10.56
CA PRO A 78 7.04 14.95 9.85
C PRO A 78 7.58 14.19 8.63
N LEU A 79 7.41 12.86 8.60
CA LEU A 79 7.84 12.01 7.50
C LEU A 79 6.77 11.85 6.41
N LYS A 80 5.58 12.44 6.58
CA LYS A 80 4.42 12.31 5.69
C LYS A 80 4.81 12.51 4.22
N GLY A 81 5.49 13.61 3.87
CA GLY A 81 5.84 13.91 2.48
C GLY A 81 6.75 12.86 1.84
N LYS A 82 7.72 12.34 2.59
CA LYS A 82 8.62 11.27 2.10
C LYS A 82 7.87 9.96 1.88
N ILE A 83 6.95 9.63 2.77
CA ILE A 83 6.08 8.44 2.64
C ILE A 83 5.18 8.60 1.41
N GLU A 84 4.57 9.78 1.25
CA GLU A 84 3.71 10.13 0.12
C GLU A 84 4.41 9.97 -1.23
N THR A 85 5.61 10.55 -1.39
CA THR A 85 6.41 10.38 -2.62
C THR A 85 6.72 8.91 -2.88
N ARG A 86 7.22 8.19 -1.87
CA ARG A 86 7.61 6.77 -2.03
C ARG A 86 6.45 5.86 -2.41
N VAL A 87 5.27 6.10 -1.86
CA VAL A 87 4.08 5.30 -2.17
C VAL A 87 3.58 5.59 -3.57
N ASN A 88 3.56 6.86 -3.99
CA ASN A 88 3.25 7.23 -5.37
C ASN A 88 4.21 6.56 -6.36
N ASP A 89 5.53 6.67 -6.14
CA ASP A 89 6.54 6.06 -7.02
C ASP A 89 6.33 4.55 -7.17
N ARG A 90 5.98 3.86 -6.08
CA ARG A 90 5.75 2.41 -6.09
C ARG A 90 4.44 2.03 -6.76
N LEU A 91 3.38 2.80 -6.54
CA LEU A 91 2.10 2.61 -7.23
C LEU A 91 2.25 2.83 -8.73
N ASP A 92 2.96 3.88 -9.12
CA ASP A 92 3.22 4.17 -10.54
C ASP A 92 4.13 3.09 -11.14
N ALA A 93 5.16 2.61 -10.44
CA ALA A 93 5.98 1.50 -10.93
C ALA A 93 5.18 0.19 -11.09
N ALA A 94 4.24 -0.08 -10.19
CA ALA A 94 3.44 -1.31 -10.22
C ALA A 94 2.28 -1.26 -11.24
N PHE A 95 1.68 -0.08 -11.45
CA PHE A 95 0.40 0.06 -12.19
C PHE A 95 0.40 1.11 -13.33
N SER A 96 1.44 1.92 -13.56
CA SER A 96 1.44 2.96 -14.63
C SER A 96 1.59 2.45 -16.07
N LYS A 97 1.79 1.15 -16.28
CA LYS A 97 1.98 0.53 -17.61
C LYS A 97 0.94 -0.53 -17.96
N SER A 98 -0.31 -0.37 -17.54
CA SER A 98 -1.38 -1.32 -17.86
C SER A 98 -2.63 -0.61 -18.35
#